data_AF-A0A0G0WTV1-F1
#
_entry.id   AF-A0A0G0WTV1-F1
#
_cell.length_a   1.000
_cell.length_b   1.000
_cell.length_c   1.000
_cell.angle_alpha   90.00
_cell.angle_beta   90.00
_cell.angle_gamma   90.00
#
_symmetry.space_group_name_H-M   'P 1'
#
loop_
_entity.id
_entity.type
_entity.pdbx_description
1 polymer ?
#
loop_
_entity_poly.entity_id
_entity_poly.type
_entity_poly.pdbx_seq_one_letter_code
_entity_poly.pdbx_strand_id
1 'polypeptide(L)'
;MYLQKTLPKDYLFLPKLKPANLAFEINERQKIDFLATGKTFILPPVIRKITYNKPMLALDKILRHFVSFIDFEQMTAPLESYEIVKLSGLSPKGNFPMFFIWEVPLIIYGIFINKKLLPFIVILLIPIFAAEKKLFTQTALLTLPVFLYWEIQVLEKIKPKHLLMVTAILFIVFVIHYYITFYTKPLMYKSPENYYYQEIAKWVNKNEDKKIIVTTMFGPTEKMTKYYLSEIPSNVSFQPFDLNKELPQKNTYYIGLPGQFLRHGKNLTADRSLVPVIEIIKGEDELVFEYGENLWIGYQK
;
A
#
# COMPACT_ATOMS: atom_id res chain seq x y z
N MET A 1 -20.14 -17.44 -32.12
CA MET A 1 -19.24 -17.53 -33.30
C MET A 1 -19.13 -16.15 -33.96
N TYR A 2 -18.53 -15.15 -33.28
CA TYR A 2 -18.50 -13.76 -33.77
C TYR A 2 -17.24 -12.97 -33.33
N LEU A 3 -16.10 -13.63 -33.14
CA LEU A 3 -14.82 -12.95 -32.85
C LEU A 3 -13.62 -13.63 -33.54
N GLN A 4 -13.79 -14.01 -34.80
CA GLN A 4 -12.69 -14.49 -35.66
C GLN A 4 -12.36 -13.51 -36.80
N LYS A 5 -12.52 -12.20 -36.57
CA LYS A 5 -11.91 -11.19 -37.44
C LYS A 5 -10.48 -10.94 -36.99
N THR A 6 -9.56 -11.64 -37.66
CA THR A 6 -8.15 -11.29 -37.89
C THR A 6 -7.50 -10.46 -36.79
N LEU A 7 -6.87 -11.11 -35.81
CA LEU A 7 -5.87 -10.48 -34.95
C LEU A 7 -4.80 -9.83 -35.86
N PRO A 8 -4.65 -8.50 -35.88
CA PRO A 8 -3.59 -7.87 -36.66
C PRO A 8 -2.24 -8.38 -36.13
N LYS A 9 -1.29 -8.68 -37.03
CA LYS A 9 0.02 -9.26 -36.68
C LYS A 9 0.80 -8.41 -35.66
N ASP A 10 0.44 -7.13 -35.54
CA ASP A 10 1.04 -6.15 -34.63
C ASP A 10 0.63 -6.32 -33.15
N TYR A 11 -0.36 -7.17 -32.85
CA TYR A 11 -0.85 -7.42 -31.49
C TYR A 11 -0.13 -8.57 -30.77
N LEU A 12 0.61 -9.40 -31.49
CA LEU A 12 1.32 -10.52 -30.89
C LEU A 12 2.72 -10.05 -30.49
N PHE A 13 3.09 -10.25 -29.22
CA PHE A 13 4.43 -9.95 -28.71
C PHE A 13 5.51 -10.85 -29.31
N LEU A 14 5.20 -12.14 -29.47
CA LEU A 14 6.11 -13.17 -29.99
C LEU A 14 6.75 -12.82 -31.35
N PRO A 15 6.01 -12.37 -32.39
CA PRO A 15 6.61 -11.99 -33.67
C PRO A 15 7.47 -10.71 -33.59
N LYS A 16 7.39 -9.93 -32.50
CA LYS A 16 8.27 -8.77 -32.25
C LYS A 16 9.61 -9.18 -31.64
N LEU A 17 9.72 -10.36 -31.02
CA LEU A 17 10.95 -10.95 -30.46
C LEU A 17 11.90 -11.52 -31.55
N LYS A 18 12.09 -10.80 -32.67
CA LYS A 18 13.05 -11.20 -33.69
C LYS A 18 14.48 -10.83 -33.25
N PRO A 19 15.51 -11.63 -33.61
CA PRO A 19 16.89 -11.31 -33.29
C PRO A 19 17.35 -9.92 -33.75
N ALA A 20 16.80 -9.40 -34.86
CA ALA A 20 17.08 -8.07 -35.38
C ALA A 20 16.52 -6.96 -34.48
N ASN A 21 15.25 -7.08 -34.05
CA ASN A 21 14.61 -6.10 -33.17
C ASN A 21 15.27 -6.08 -31.78
N LEU A 22 15.59 -7.25 -31.24
CA LEU A 22 16.31 -7.37 -29.96
C LEU A 22 17.72 -6.77 -30.05
N ALA A 23 18.43 -6.96 -31.16
CA ALA A 23 19.75 -6.36 -31.37
C ALA A 23 19.68 -4.82 -31.47
N PHE A 24 18.71 -4.30 -32.23
CA PHE A 24 18.47 -2.87 -32.36
C PHE A 24 18.22 -2.23 -30.99
N GLU A 25 17.38 -2.85 -30.18
CA GLU A 25 17.01 -2.32 -28.87
C GLU A 25 18.13 -2.46 -27.82
N ILE A 26 18.95 -3.51 -27.91
CA ILE A 26 20.19 -3.60 -27.12
C ILE A 26 21.09 -2.40 -27.42
N ASN A 27 21.27 -2.08 -28.71
CA ASN A 27 22.14 -0.97 -29.13
C ASN A 27 21.59 0.38 -28.65
N GLU A 28 20.28 0.63 -28.80
CA GLU A 28 19.65 1.85 -28.32
C GLU A 28 19.71 1.96 -26.78
N ARG A 29 19.48 0.87 -26.04
CA ARG A 29 19.58 0.86 -24.57
C ARG A 29 20.99 1.14 -24.08
N GLN A 30 22.00 0.51 -24.70
CA GLN A 30 23.40 0.81 -24.41
C GLN A 30 23.75 2.27 -24.67
N LYS A 31 23.24 2.85 -25.76
CA LYS A 31 23.46 4.25 -26.12
C LYS A 31 22.80 5.19 -25.10
N ILE A 32 21.56 4.92 -24.70
CA ILE A 32 20.83 5.70 -23.69
C ILE A 32 21.56 5.63 -22.35
N ASP A 33 21.91 4.43 -21.87
CA ASP A 33 22.58 4.26 -20.58
C ASP A 33 23.96 4.93 -20.56
N PHE A 34 24.67 4.93 -21.69
CA PHE A 34 25.94 5.64 -21.84
C PHE A 34 25.79 7.17 -21.85
N LEU A 35 24.72 7.70 -22.45
CA LEU A 35 24.41 9.12 -22.44
C LEU A 35 23.92 9.58 -21.06
N ALA A 36 23.08 8.78 -20.40
CA ALA A 36 22.50 9.08 -19.09
C ALA A 36 23.56 9.15 -17.98
N THR A 37 24.62 8.36 -18.05
CA THR A 37 25.73 8.42 -17.08
C THR A 37 26.76 9.50 -17.41
N GLY A 38 26.56 10.33 -18.44
CA GLY A 38 27.51 11.36 -18.84
C GLY A 38 28.91 10.82 -19.13
N LYS A 39 29.02 9.54 -19.57
CA LYS A 39 30.28 8.80 -19.78
C LYS A 39 31.14 8.58 -18.52
N THR A 40 30.65 8.92 -17.33
CA THR A 40 31.40 8.81 -16.08
C THR A 40 31.52 7.38 -15.56
N PHE A 41 30.55 6.54 -15.92
CA PHE A 41 30.45 5.18 -15.42
C PHE A 41 30.09 4.22 -16.56
N ILE A 42 31.00 3.29 -16.84
CA ILE A 42 30.79 2.19 -17.77
C ILE A 42 30.76 0.92 -16.95
N LEU A 43 29.65 0.17 -17.01
CA LEU A 43 29.53 -1.12 -16.33
C LEU A 43 30.70 -2.06 -16.73
N PRO A 44 31.22 -2.88 -15.80
CA PRO A 44 32.24 -3.87 -16.11
C PRO A 44 31.89 -4.74 -17.33
N PRO A 45 32.86 -5.15 -18.17
CA PRO A 45 32.61 -5.89 -19.42
C PRO A 45 31.75 -7.15 -19.23
N VAL A 46 31.93 -7.86 -18.12
CA VAL A 46 31.16 -9.06 -17.78
C VAL A 46 29.70 -8.73 -17.54
N ILE A 47 29.42 -7.69 -16.76
CA ILE A 47 28.05 -7.25 -16.47
C ILE A 47 27.37 -6.78 -17.75
N ARG A 48 28.07 -6.01 -18.60
CA ARG A 48 27.53 -5.60 -19.91
C ARG A 48 27.18 -6.78 -20.81
N LYS A 49 28.04 -7.81 -20.86
CA LYS A 49 27.76 -9.02 -21.66
C LYS A 49 26.55 -9.80 -21.16
N ILE A 50 26.24 -9.75 -19.86
CA ILE A 50 25.07 -10.41 -19.27
C ILE A 50 23.81 -9.56 -19.52
N THR A 51 23.86 -8.28 -19.16
CA THR A 51 22.71 -7.36 -19.23
C THR A 51 22.27 -7.10 -20.67
N TYR A 52 23.22 -6.97 -21.59
CA TYR A 52 22.96 -6.63 -23.00
C TYR A 52 23.07 -7.83 -23.93
N ASN A 53 22.60 -9.00 -23.48
CA ASN A 53 22.50 -10.18 -24.33
C ASN A 53 21.06 -10.37 -24.82
N LYS A 54 20.89 -10.90 -26.03
CA LYS A 54 19.58 -11.15 -26.65
C LYS A 54 18.68 -12.04 -25.78
N PRO A 55 19.15 -13.16 -25.19
CA PRO A 55 18.35 -13.98 -24.30
C PRO A 55 17.97 -13.26 -23.02
N MET A 56 18.87 -12.46 -22.45
CA MET A 56 18.59 -11.70 -21.22
C MET A 56 17.57 -10.60 -21.46
N LEU A 57 17.67 -9.86 -22.57
CA LEU A 57 16.68 -8.86 -22.94
C LEU A 57 15.33 -9.51 -23.29
N ALA A 58 15.33 -10.64 -23.98
CA ALA A 58 14.11 -11.41 -24.23
C ALA A 58 13.46 -11.87 -22.91
N LEU A 59 14.25 -12.37 -21.96
CA LEU A 59 13.80 -12.75 -20.63
C LEU A 59 13.26 -11.55 -19.84
N ASP A 60 13.98 -10.42 -19.78
CA ASP A 60 13.53 -9.17 -19.14
C ASP A 60 12.19 -8.72 -19.71
N LYS A 61 12.02 -8.77 -21.04
CA LYS A 61 10.73 -8.43 -21.67
C LYS A 61 9.63 -9.41 -21.31
N ILE A 62 9.90 -10.71 -21.32
CA ILE A 62 8.93 -11.74 -20.91
C ILE A 62 8.54 -11.54 -19.44
N LEU A 63 9.50 -11.26 -18.56
CA LEU A 63 9.28 -11.03 -17.13
C LEU A 63 8.54 -9.73 -16.86
N ARG A 64 8.89 -8.61 -17.51
CA ARG A 64 8.15 -7.34 -17.39
C ARG A 64 6.71 -7.49 -17.88
N HIS A 65 6.53 -8.23 -18.97
CA HIS A 65 5.20 -8.58 -19.45
C HIS A 65 4.47 -9.45 -18.42
N PHE A 66 5.16 -10.41 -17.77
CA PHE A 66 4.61 -11.25 -16.71
C PHE A 66 4.18 -10.46 -15.46
N VAL A 67 5.04 -9.58 -14.94
CA VAL A 67 4.78 -8.73 -13.78
C VAL A 67 3.62 -7.77 -14.06
N SER A 68 3.36 -7.41 -15.32
CA SER A 68 2.20 -6.62 -15.71
C SER A 68 0.84 -7.35 -15.59
N PHE A 69 0.84 -8.66 -15.36
CA PHE A 69 -0.37 -9.46 -15.11
C PHE A 69 -0.68 -9.68 -13.63
N ILE A 70 0.31 -9.51 -12.74
CA ILE A 70 0.14 -9.74 -11.32
C ILE A 70 -0.06 -8.37 -10.65
N ASP A 71 -1.26 -8.13 -10.15
CA ASP A 71 -1.57 -6.97 -9.33
C ASP A 71 -2.00 -7.44 -7.94
N PHE A 72 -1.17 -7.13 -6.94
CA PHE A 72 -1.35 -7.64 -5.58
C PHE A 72 -2.65 -7.13 -4.93
N GLU A 73 -3.03 -5.89 -5.24
CA GLU A 73 -4.30 -5.32 -4.75
C GLU A 73 -5.50 -6.05 -5.38
N GLN A 74 -5.40 -6.41 -6.67
CA GLN A 74 -6.44 -7.17 -7.36
C GLN A 74 -6.52 -8.65 -6.97
N MET A 75 -5.40 -9.26 -6.53
CA MET A 75 -5.39 -10.64 -6.04
C MET A 75 -5.87 -10.77 -4.59
N THR A 76 -5.78 -9.71 -3.80
CA THR A 76 -6.20 -9.72 -2.38
C THR A 76 -7.66 -9.32 -2.21
N ALA A 77 -8.11 -8.29 -2.92
CA ALA A 77 -9.51 -7.83 -2.88
C ALA A 77 -10.04 -7.57 -4.31
N PRO A 78 -10.41 -8.62 -5.06
CA PRO A 78 -10.71 -8.50 -6.50
C PRO A 78 -11.87 -7.57 -6.82
N LEU A 79 -12.91 -7.53 -5.99
CA LEU A 79 -14.10 -6.70 -6.18
C LEU A 79 -13.80 -5.21 -5.87
N GLU A 80 -13.24 -4.95 -4.70
CA GLU A 80 -12.95 -3.59 -4.21
C GLU A 80 -11.88 -2.90 -5.06
N SER A 81 -10.80 -3.61 -5.39
CA SER A 81 -9.74 -3.10 -6.27
C SER A 81 -10.25 -2.80 -7.69
N TYR A 82 -11.19 -3.59 -8.21
CA TYR A 82 -11.77 -3.36 -9.53
C TYR A 82 -12.59 -2.06 -9.55
N GLU A 83 -13.36 -1.80 -8.50
CA GLU A 83 -14.13 -0.55 -8.37
C GLU A 83 -13.19 0.66 -8.26
N ILE A 84 -12.14 0.58 -7.43
CA ILE A 84 -11.16 1.66 -7.25
C ILE A 84 -10.36 1.95 -8.54
N VAL A 85 -9.91 0.91 -9.24
CA VAL A 85 -9.14 1.07 -10.49
C VAL A 85 -10.02 1.64 -11.61
N LYS A 86 -11.29 1.23 -11.66
CA LYS A 86 -12.27 1.79 -12.60
C LYS A 86 -12.56 3.26 -12.32
N LEU A 87 -12.66 3.67 -11.05
CA LEU A 87 -12.80 5.07 -10.64
C LEU A 87 -11.61 5.93 -11.10
N SER A 88 -10.43 5.31 -11.22
CA SER A 88 -9.20 5.97 -11.70
C SER A 88 -9.10 6.09 -13.23
N GLY A 89 -10.10 5.62 -13.99
CA GLY A 89 -10.10 5.64 -15.46
C GLY A 89 -9.08 4.68 -16.11
N LEU A 90 -8.43 3.84 -15.30
CA LEU A 90 -7.47 2.84 -15.77
C LEU A 90 -8.21 1.52 -16.02
N SER A 91 -7.85 0.81 -17.10
CA SER A 91 -8.30 -0.57 -17.26
C SER A 91 -7.61 -1.43 -16.19
N PRO A 92 -8.35 -2.23 -15.40
CA PRO A 92 -7.73 -3.19 -14.52
C PRO A 92 -6.79 -4.11 -15.32
N LYS A 93 -5.66 -4.46 -14.72
CA LYS A 93 -4.73 -5.42 -15.33
C LYS A 93 -5.48 -6.75 -15.43
N GLY A 94 -5.10 -7.58 -16.41
CA GLY A 94 -5.86 -8.79 -16.72
C GLY A 94 -6.09 -9.62 -15.45
N ASN A 95 -7.33 -10.03 -15.21
CA ASN A 95 -7.72 -10.86 -14.06
C ASN A 95 -7.32 -12.31 -14.30
N PHE A 96 -6.29 -12.80 -13.60
CA PHE A 96 -5.98 -14.23 -13.60
C PHE A 96 -7.22 -14.87 -12.96
N PRO A 97 -7.55 -16.18 -13.11
CA PRO A 97 -8.75 -16.70 -12.45
C PRO A 97 -8.72 -16.20 -11.01
N MET A 98 -9.82 -15.57 -10.57
CA MET A 98 -9.91 -14.77 -9.35
C MET A 98 -9.59 -15.66 -8.15
N PHE A 99 -8.31 -15.94 -7.97
CA PHE A 99 -7.83 -16.77 -6.90
C PHE A 99 -7.69 -15.89 -5.71
N PHE A 100 -8.29 -16.32 -4.61
CA PHE A 100 -7.89 -15.76 -3.34
C PHE A 100 -6.42 -16.10 -3.10
N ILE A 101 -5.68 -15.19 -2.47
CA ILE A 101 -4.26 -15.41 -2.20
C ILE A 101 -3.98 -16.71 -1.42
N TRP A 102 -4.97 -17.22 -0.66
CA TRP A 102 -4.88 -18.50 0.06
C TRP A 102 -4.99 -19.75 -0.85
N GLU A 103 -5.49 -19.62 -2.07
CA GLU A 103 -5.65 -20.74 -3.02
C GLU A 103 -4.32 -21.09 -3.69
N VAL A 104 -3.42 -20.11 -3.84
CA VAL A 104 -2.11 -20.28 -4.47
C VAL A 104 -1.25 -21.35 -3.76
N PRO A 105 -1.08 -21.34 -2.42
CA PRO A 105 -0.38 -22.42 -1.71
C PRO A 105 -1.03 -23.79 -1.87
N LEU A 106 -2.37 -23.87 -1.89
CA LEU A 106 -3.10 -25.13 -2.07
C LEU A 106 -2.83 -25.70 -3.47
N ILE A 107 -2.94 -24.87 -4.50
CA ILE A 107 -2.65 -25.25 -5.88
C ILE A 107 -1.20 -25.75 -6.02
N ILE A 108 -0.22 -25.03 -5.46
CA ILE A 108 1.20 -25.43 -5.49
C ILE A 108 1.40 -26.81 -4.83
N TYR A 109 0.78 -27.00 -3.66
CA TYR A 109 0.87 -28.28 -2.95
C TYR A 109 0.15 -29.40 -3.72
N GLY A 110 -0.97 -29.12 -4.37
CA GLY A 110 -1.69 -30.07 -5.22
C GLY A 110 -0.91 -30.48 -6.46
N ILE A 111 -0.19 -29.55 -7.10
CA ILE A 111 0.77 -29.85 -8.17
C ILE A 111 1.87 -30.78 -7.68
N PHE A 112 2.40 -30.53 -6.47
CA PHE A 112 3.45 -31.37 -5.88
C PHE A 112 2.96 -32.80 -5.64
N ILE A 113 1.73 -32.95 -5.16
CA ILE A 113 1.06 -34.24 -4.93
C ILE A 113 0.78 -34.98 -6.23
N ASN A 114 0.30 -34.27 -7.27
CA ASN A 114 -0.16 -34.89 -8.51
C ASN A 114 0.11 -34.00 -9.72
N LYS A 115 1.10 -34.38 -10.52
CA LYS A 115 1.57 -33.61 -11.69
C LYS A 115 0.77 -33.90 -12.98
N LYS A 116 -0.25 -34.76 -12.94
CA LYS A 116 -0.91 -35.31 -14.14
C LYS A 116 -1.44 -34.25 -15.12
N LEU A 117 -1.98 -33.14 -14.61
CA LEU A 117 -2.55 -32.07 -15.43
C LEU A 117 -1.59 -30.88 -15.65
N LEU A 118 -0.35 -30.97 -15.17
CA LEU A 118 0.63 -29.89 -15.30
C LEU A 118 0.93 -29.53 -16.76
N PRO A 119 1.15 -30.49 -17.68
CA PRO A 119 1.37 -30.17 -19.09
C PRO A 119 0.16 -29.45 -19.72
N PHE A 120 -1.05 -29.83 -19.32
CA PHE A 120 -2.29 -29.26 -19.83
C PHE A 120 -2.44 -27.79 -19.40
N ILE A 121 -2.13 -27.47 -18.14
CA ILE A 121 -2.11 -26.08 -17.67
C ILE A 121 -1.04 -25.25 -18.40
N VAL A 122 0.16 -25.80 -18.60
CA VAL A 122 1.23 -25.08 -19.32
C VAL A 122 0.78 -24.74 -20.74
N ILE A 123 0.12 -25.68 -21.43
CA ILE A 123 -0.43 -25.45 -22.78
C ILE A 123 -1.55 -24.41 -22.75
N LEU A 124 -2.47 -24.50 -21.78
CA LEU A 124 -3.57 -23.55 -21.64
C LEU A 124 -3.09 -22.12 -21.36
N LEU A 125 -1.96 -21.95 -20.66
CA LEU A 125 -1.39 -20.63 -20.39
C LEU A 125 -0.68 -20.00 -21.61
N ILE A 126 -0.34 -20.77 -22.66
CA ILE A 126 0.34 -20.25 -23.86
C ILE A 126 -0.42 -19.07 -24.51
N PRO A 127 -1.75 -19.13 -24.73
CA PRO A 127 -2.54 -18.00 -25.21
C PRO A 127 -2.39 -16.70 -24.40
N ILE A 128 -2.24 -16.79 -23.07
CA ILE A 128 -1.99 -15.61 -22.21
C ILE A 128 -0.65 -14.97 -22.56
N PHE A 129 0.39 -15.80 -22.70
CA PHE A 129 1.74 -15.33 -23.00
C PHE A 129 1.87 -14.82 -24.45
N ALA A 130 1.04 -15.33 -25.37
CA ALA A 130 1.13 -15.01 -26.79
C ALA A 130 0.29 -13.77 -27.20
N ALA A 131 -0.90 -13.60 -26.62
CA ALA A 131 -1.94 -12.71 -27.15
C ALA A 131 -2.35 -11.56 -26.20
N GLU A 132 -1.41 -11.10 -25.36
CA GLU A 132 -1.46 -9.91 -24.49
C GLU A 132 -2.88 -9.52 -24.03
N LYS A 133 -3.27 -9.95 -22.83
CA LYS A 133 -4.49 -9.53 -22.07
C LYS A 133 -5.85 -9.83 -22.73
N LYS A 134 -5.96 -10.04 -24.05
CA LYS A 134 -7.24 -10.19 -24.75
C LYS A 134 -7.90 -11.57 -24.57
N LEU A 135 -7.09 -12.63 -24.53
CA LEU A 135 -7.57 -14.00 -24.31
C LEU A 135 -7.57 -14.37 -22.82
N PHE A 136 -7.31 -13.41 -21.93
CA PHE A 136 -6.99 -13.67 -20.54
C PHE A 136 -8.17 -14.28 -19.77
N THR A 137 -9.38 -13.74 -19.92
CA THR A 137 -10.60 -14.26 -19.30
C THR A 137 -10.95 -15.65 -19.81
N GLN A 138 -10.72 -15.91 -21.10
CA GLN A 138 -11.01 -17.19 -21.74
C GLN A 138 -10.04 -18.26 -21.25
N THR A 139 -8.75 -17.92 -21.18
CA THR A 139 -7.74 -18.80 -20.62
C THR A 139 -7.96 -19.04 -19.13
N ALA A 140 -8.33 -18.00 -18.37
CA ALA A 140 -8.63 -18.12 -16.95
C ALA A 140 -9.81 -19.08 -16.70
N LEU A 141 -10.87 -18.96 -17.50
CA LEU A 141 -12.01 -19.88 -17.43
C LEU A 141 -11.61 -21.32 -17.77
N LEU A 142 -10.72 -21.50 -18.75
CA LEU A 142 -10.25 -22.83 -19.17
C LEU A 142 -9.28 -23.47 -18.16
N THR A 143 -8.51 -22.69 -17.42
CA THR A 143 -7.58 -23.21 -16.41
C THR A 143 -8.25 -23.48 -15.06
N LEU A 144 -9.37 -22.82 -14.76
CA LEU A 144 -10.09 -22.95 -13.48
C LEU A 144 -10.44 -24.41 -13.10
N PRO A 145 -10.96 -25.28 -14.00
CA PRO A 145 -11.20 -26.69 -13.66
C PRO A 145 -9.93 -27.46 -13.26
N VAL A 146 -8.79 -27.09 -13.83
CA VAL A 146 -7.50 -27.75 -13.54
C VAL A 146 -6.99 -27.33 -12.16
N PHE A 147 -7.17 -26.05 -11.81
CA PHE A 147 -6.83 -25.53 -10.49
C PHE A 147 -7.73 -26.14 -9.40
N LEU A 148 -9.05 -26.20 -9.63
CA LEU A 148 -10.00 -26.87 -8.73
C LEU A 148 -9.65 -28.36 -8.53
N TYR A 149 -9.22 -29.06 -9.58
CA TYR A 149 -8.79 -30.45 -9.45
C TYR A 149 -7.65 -30.61 -8.43
N TRP A 150 -6.64 -29.75 -8.49
CA TRP A 150 -5.52 -29.80 -7.54
C TRP A 150 -5.93 -29.41 -6.13
N GLU A 151 -6.82 -28.43 -5.97
CA GLU A 151 -7.37 -28.06 -4.66
C GLU A 151 -8.14 -29.23 -4.04
N ILE A 152 -9.00 -29.91 -4.81
CA ILE A 152 -9.75 -31.08 -4.34
C ILE A 152 -8.80 -32.20 -3.92
N GLN A 153 -7.76 -32.49 -4.71
CA GLN A 153 -6.75 -33.50 -4.37
C GLN A 153 -6.01 -33.19 -3.06
N VAL A 154 -5.81 -31.90 -2.77
CA VAL A 154 -5.20 -31.43 -1.52
C VAL A 154 -6.19 -31.62 -0.37
N LEU A 155 -7.43 -31.19 -0.52
CA LEU A 155 -8.47 -31.32 0.50
C LEU A 155 -8.75 -32.79 0.85
N GLU A 156 -8.74 -33.69 -0.13
CA GLU A 156 -8.91 -35.14 0.08
C GLU A 156 -7.76 -35.77 0.88
N LYS A 157 -6.54 -35.23 0.76
CA LYS A 157 -5.33 -35.77 1.41
C LYS A 157 -4.99 -35.08 2.73
N ILE A 158 -5.42 -33.84 2.93
CA ILE A 158 -5.23 -33.14 4.19
C ILE A 158 -6.09 -33.83 5.25
N LYS A 159 -5.44 -34.49 6.20
CA LYS A 159 -6.17 -34.98 7.38
C LYS A 159 -6.73 -33.78 8.14
N PRO A 160 -7.97 -33.84 8.65
CA PRO A 160 -8.63 -32.72 9.35
C PRO A 160 -7.77 -32.09 10.45
N LYS A 161 -6.97 -32.91 11.15
CA LYS A 161 -6.03 -32.46 12.18
C LYS A 161 -4.95 -31.48 11.67
N HIS A 162 -4.46 -31.64 10.44
CA HIS A 162 -3.45 -30.73 9.89
C HIS A 162 -4.10 -29.42 9.42
N LEU A 163 -5.31 -29.48 8.85
CA LEU A 163 -6.08 -28.28 8.53
C LEU A 163 -6.36 -27.46 9.80
N LEU A 164 -6.80 -28.13 10.87
CA LEU A 164 -7.08 -27.51 12.16
C LEU A 164 -5.81 -26.93 12.80
N MET A 165 -4.68 -27.62 12.68
CA MET A 165 -3.38 -27.11 13.15
C MET A 165 -2.93 -25.88 12.36
N VAL A 166 -3.00 -25.90 11.02
CA VAL A 166 -2.60 -24.76 10.18
C VAL A 166 -3.50 -23.56 10.40
N THR A 167 -4.82 -23.77 10.46
CA THR A 167 -5.78 -22.69 10.75
C THR A 167 -5.60 -22.13 12.16
N ALA A 168 -5.35 -22.96 13.17
CA ALA A 168 -5.03 -22.51 14.52
C ALA A 168 -3.72 -21.70 14.55
N ILE A 169 -2.67 -22.14 13.84
CA ILE A 169 -1.41 -21.38 13.75
C ILE A 169 -1.64 -20.03 13.06
N LEU A 170 -2.35 -20.00 11.93
CA LEU A 170 -2.66 -18.75 11.23
C LEU A 170 -3.49 -17.81 12.10
N PHE A 171 -4.46 -18.35 12.84
CA PHE A 171 -5.26 -17.58 13.79
C PHE A 171 -4.39 -16.99 14.91
N ILE A 172 -3.49 -17.79 15.51
CA ILE A 172 -2.57 -17.32 16.55
C ILE A 172 -1.64 -16.23 15.98
N VAL A 173 -1.06 -16.44 14.80
CA VAL A 173 -0.21 -15.44 14.13
C VAL A 173 -0.97 -14.16 13.86
N PHE A 174 -2.22 -14.26 13.38
CA PHE A 174 -3.08 -13.11 13.15
C PHE A 174 -3.39 -12.37 14.45
N VAL A 175 -3.74 -13.08 15.53
CA VAL A 175 -4.01 -12.46 16.84
C VAL A 175 -2.77 -11.77 17.40
N ILE A 176 -1.60 -12.40 17.31
CA ILE A 176 -0.32 -11.80 17.74
C ILE A 176 -0.02 -10.56 16.90
N HIS A 177 -0.13 -10.65 15.57
CA HIS A 177 0.11 -9.53 14.68
C HIS A 177 -0.85 -8.36 14.94
N TYR A 178 -2.14 -8.66 15.12
CA TYR A 178 -3.15 -7.68 15.47
C TYR A 178 -2.81 -7.02 16.81
N TYR A 179 -2.46 -7.79 17.84
CA TYR A 179 -2.10 -7.26 19.16
C TYR A 179 -0.87 -6.34 19.05
N ILE A 180 0.21 -6.81 18.42
CA ILE A 180 1.43 -6.00 18.23
C ILE A 180 1.09 -4.71 17.50
N THR A 181 0.36 -4.79 16.39
CA THR A 181 0.04 -3.62 15.56
C THR A 181 -0.91 -2.67 16.30
N PHE A 182 -1.88 -3.17 17.05
CA PHE A 182 -2.82 -2.35 17.83
C PHE A 182 -2.10 -1.51 18.90
N TYR A 183 -1.11 -2.08 19.59
CA TYR A 183 -0.36 -1.34 20.62
C TYR A 183 0.80 -0.50 20.07
N THR A 184 1.39 -0.89 18.95
CA THR A 184 2.53 -0.16 18.35
C THR A 184 2.11 0.89 17.32
N LYS A 185 0.94 0.73 16.71
CA LYS A 185 0.37 1.61 15.66
C LYS A 185 -1.13 1.82 15.90
N PRO A 186 -1.52 2.48 17.00
CA PRO A 186 -2.93 2.67 17.35
C PRO A 186 -3.71 3.48 16.30
N LEU A 187 -3.02 4.28 15.49
CA LEU A 187 -3.58 5.13 14.44
C LEU A 187 -3.95 4.37 13.14
N MET A 188 -3.43 3.16 12.91
CA MET A 188 -3.90 2.29 11.82
C MET A 188 -5.36 1.84 12.00
N TYR A 189 -5.83 1.73 13.25
CA TYR A 189 -7.14 1.15 13.59
C TYR A 189 -8.10 2.16 14.21
N LYS A 190 -7.66 3.39 14.48
CA LYS A 190 -8.47 4.48 15.03
C LYS A 190 -8.36 5.67 14.09
N SER A 191 -9.48 6.34 13.81
CA SER A 191 -9.45 7.63 13.12
C SER A 191 -8.51 8.60 13.87
N PRO A 192 -7.60 9.31 13.18
CA PRO A 192 -6.61 10.16 13.84
C PRO A 192 -7.21 11.22 14.77
N GLU A 193 -8.39 11.75 14.44
CA GLU A 193 -9.15 12.70 15.28
C GLU A 193 -9.50 12.11 16.67
N ASN A 194 -10.02 10.87 16.70
CA ASN A 194 -10.37 10.20 17.95
C ASN A 194 -9.16 9.94 18.85
N TYR A 195 -8.00 9.65 18.25
CA TYR A 195 -6.76 9.52 19.00
C TYR A 195 -6.38 10.85 19.66
N TYR A 196 -6.44 11.97 18.94
CA TYR A 196 -6.15 13.28 19.53
C TYR A 196 -7.15 13.72 20.59
N TYR A 197 -8.44 13.46 20.42
CA TYR A 197 -9.40 13.73 21.47
C TYR A 197 -9.09 12.97 22.77
N GLN A 198 -8.65 11.72 22.67
CA GLN A 198 -8.21 10.93 23.82
C GLN A 198 -6.95 11.49 24.47
N GLU A 199 -5.94 11.87 23.67
CA GLU A 199 -4.69 12.41 24.20
C GLU A 199 -4.86 13.81 24.80
N ILE A 200 -5.67 14.68 24.20
CA ILE A 200 -6.06 15.98 24.78
C ILE A 200 -6.74 15.75 26.12
N ALA A 201 -7.73 14.85 26.19
CA ALA A 201 -8.45 14.55 27.42
C ALA A 201 -7.50 14.04 28.51
N LYS A 202 -6.63 13.07 28.21
CA LYS A 202 -5.63 12.57 29.17
C LYS A 202 -4.70 13.67 29.67
N TRP A 203 -4.25 14.55 28.77
CA TRP A 203 -3.34 15.63 29.13
C TRP A 203 -4.02 16.69 30.00
N VAL A 204 -5.25 17.07 29.66
CA VAL A 204 -6.08 18.00 30.45
C VAL A 204 -6.35 17.43 31.84
N ASN A 205 -6.74 16.16 31.95
CA ASN A 205 -6.99 15.47 33.23
C ASN A 205 -5.74 15.42 34.13
N LYS A 206 -4.54 15.43 33.55
CA LYS A 206 -3.28 15.45 34.30
C LYS A 206 -2.89 16.86 34.77
N ASN A 207 -3.48 17.90 34.17
CA ASN A 207 -3.10 19.30 34.35
C ASN A 207 -4.33 20.18 34.64
N GLU A 208 -5.30 19.64 35.39
CA GLU A 208 -6.59 20.28 35.67
C GLU A 208 -6.50 21.61 36.42
N ASP A 209 -5.36 21.93 37.03
CA ASP A 209 -5.10 23.19 37.74
C ASP A 209 -4.61 24.30 36.81
N LYS A 210 -4.23 23.97 35.56
CA LYS A 210 -3.56 24.90 34.65
C LYS A 210 -4.52 25.55 33.68
N LYS A 211 -4.22 26.79 33.29
CA LYS A 211 -4.97 27.48 32.23
C LYS A 211 -4.61 26.90 30.87
N ILE A 212 -5.58 26.32 30.17
CA ILE A 212 -5.36 25.55 28.93
C ILE A 212 -6.27 26.07 27.83
N ILE A 213 -5.69 26.33 26.65
CA ILE A 213 -6.39 26.68 25.43
C ILE A 213 -6.21 25.54 24.43
N VAL A 214 -7.31 24.90 24.06
CA VAL A 214 -7.34 23.78 23.11
C VAL A 214 -7.90 24.26 21.77
N THR A 215 -7.25 23.87 20.68
CA THR A 215 -7.69 24.22 19.33
C THR A 215 -9.01 23.58 18.93
N THR A 216 -9.82 24.31 18.16
CA THR A 216 -11.04 23.79 17.49
C THR A 216 -10.85 23.65 15.98
N MET A 217 -9.61 23.63 15.49
CA MET A 217 -9.30 23.58 14.05
C MET A 217 -9.65 22.24 13.38
N PHE A 218 -9.90 21.17 14.14
CA PHE A 218 -10.25 19.86 13.60
C PHE A 218 -11.41 19.22 14.36
N GLY A 219 -12.48 18.88 13.62
CA GLY A 219 -13.70 18.26 14.14
C GLY A 219 -14.31 18.95 15.38
N PRO A 220 -15.20 18.27 16.13
CA PRO A 220 -15.87 18.84 17.28
C PRO A 220 -15.06 18.66 18.58
N THR A 221 -13.88 19.29 18.68
CA THR A 221 -12.91 19.07 19.77
C THR A 221 -13.49 19.17 21.18
N GLU A 222 -14.28 20.20 21.46
CA GLU A 222 -14.89 20.40 22.79
C GLU A 222 -15.81 19.23 23.16
N LYS A 223 -16.74 18.88 22.28
CA LYS A 223 -17.72 17.81 22.50
C LYS A 223 -17.03 16.46 22.70
N MET A 224 -16.01 16.18 21.91
CA MET A 224 -15.29 14.89 21.97
C MET A 224 -14.35 14.83 23.16
N THR A 225 -13.68 15.93 23.51
CA THR A 225 -12.85 16.00 24.72
C THR A 225 -13.72 15.81 25.97
N LYS A 226 -14.90 16.45 26.02
CA LYS A 226 -15.90 16.25 27.08
C LYS A 226 -16.37 14.80 27.17
N TYR A 227 -16.57 14.12 26.05
CA TYR A 227 -16.95 12.70 26.04
C TYR A 227 -15.92 11.82 26.78
N TYR A 228 -14.63 12.12 26.66
CA TYR A 228 -13.57 11.36 27.34
C TYR A 228 -13.29 11.82 28.78
N LEU A 229 -13.49 13.11 29.11
CA LEU A 229 -13.30 13.66 30.45
C LEU A 229 -14.55 13.58 31.35
N SER A 230 -15.73 13.33 30.79
CA SER A 230 -17.05 13.53 31.42
C SER A 230 -17.41 15.00 31.67
N GLU A 231 -16.51 15.79 32.25
CA GLU A 231 -16.68 17.22 32.51
C GLU A 231 -15.42 18.01 32.11
N ILE A 232 -15.60 19.22 31.56
CA ILE A 232 -14.49 20.10 31.17
C ILE A 232 -14.15 21.01 32.35
N PRO A 233 -12.89 21.03 32.84
CA PRO A 233 -12.47 21.97 33.88
C PRO A 233 -12.66 23.44 33.45
N SER A 234 -13.04 24.31 34.39
CA SER A 234 -13.39 25.72 34.10
C SER A 234 -12.24 26.58 33.57
N ASN A 235 -11.00 26.13 33.75
CA ASN A 235 -9.77 26.76 33.27
C ASN A 235 -9.32 26.26 31.87
N VAL A 236 -10.15 25.43 31.23
CA VAL A 236 -9.95 24.94 29.87
C VAL A 236 -10.91 25.66 28.92
N SER A 237 -10.38 26.28 27.87
CA SER A 237 -11.19 26.93 26.83
C SER A 237 -10.88 26.34 25.45
N PHE A 238 -11.93 26.17 24.64
CA PHE A 238 -11.82 25.65 23.28
C PHE A 238 -12.03 26.80 22.29
N GLN A 239 -11.02 27.11 21.50
CA GLN A 239 -11.10 28.18 20.50
C GLN A 239 -10.04 27.99 19.40
N PRO A 240 -10.27 28.51 18.19
CA PRO A 240 -9.19 28.63 17.21
C PRO A 240 -8.16 29.64 17.72
N PHE A 241 -6.89 29.40 17.42
CA PHE A 241 -5.80 30.32 17.73
C PHE A 241 -4.71 30.25 16.66
N ASP A 242 -3.97 31.33 16.48
CA ASP A 242 -2.79 31.40 15.61
C ASP A 242 -1.68 32.18 16.33
N LEU A 243 -0.75 31.45 16.94
CA LEU A 243 0.33 32.03 17.75
C LEU A 243 1.36 32.80 16.92
N ASN A 244 1.26 32.76 15.59
CA ASN A 244 2.06 33.60 14.69
C ASN A 244 1.47 35.01 14.53
N LYS A 245 0.17 35.17 14.79
CA LYS A 245 -0.56 36.43 14.58
C LYS A 245 -1.04 37.06 15.88
N GLU A 246 -1.36 36.22 16.87
CA GLU A 246 -1.92 36.64 18.14
C GLU A 246 -0.87 36.61 19.24
N LEU A 247 -0.88 37.62 20.11
CA LEU A 247 -0.03 37.65 21.29
C LEU A 247 -0.47 36.57 22.28
N PRO A 248 0.39 35.59 22.62
CA PRO A 248 0.03 34.52 23.54
C PRO A 248 -0.18 35.07 24.95
N GLN A 249 -1.15 34.50 25.66
CA GLN A 249 -1.46 34.83 27.04
C GLN A 249 -0.40 34.24 27.98
N LYS A 250 0.06 35.02 28.96
CA LYS A 250 1.00 34.55 29.98
C LYS A 250 0.41 33.44 30.84
N ASN A 251 1.26 32.58 31.38
CA ASN A 251 0.92 31.40 32.18
C ASN A 251 -0.20 30.53 31.55
N THR A 252 -0.15 30.32 30.23
CA THR A 252 -1.18 29.58 29.50
C THR A 252 -0.56 28.47 28.66
N TYR A 253 -1.18 27.30 28.70
CA TYR A 253 -0.84 26.15 27.86
C TYR A 253 -1.71 26.16 26.60
N TYR A 254 -1.07 25.88 25.47
CA TYR A 254 -1.73 25.79 24.17
C TYR A 254 -1.61 24.36 23.66
N ILE A 255 -2.73 23.77 23.25
CA ILE A 255 -2.77 22.44 22.64
C ILE A 255 -3.36 22.60 21.23
N GLY A 256 -2.57 22.30 20.21
CA GLY A 256 -3.03 22.42 18.82
C GLY A 256 -2.09 21.86 17.78
N LEU A 257 -2.39 22.15 16.52
CA LEU A 257 -1.63 21.62 15.40
C LEU A 257 -0.34 22.44 15.18
N PRO A 258 0.76 21.84 14.68
CA PRO A 258 2.02 22.51 14.41
C PRO A 258 1.86 23.83 13.62
N GLY A 259 0.95 23.85 12.64
CA GLY A 259 0.59 25.01 11.82
C GLY A 259 0.11 26.24 12.62
N GLN A 260 -0.38 26.05 13.84
CA GLN A 260 -0.85 27.12 14.73
C GLN A 260 0.27 27.68 15.62
N PHE A 261 1.36 26.92 15.78
CA PHE A 261 2.58 27.32 16.50
C PHE A 261 3.63 27.90 15.54
N LEU A 262 3.64 27.39 14.31
CA LEU A 262 4.56 27.69 13.24
C LEU A 262 3.73 27.80 11.98
N ARG A 263 3.78 28.94 11.30
CA ARG A 263 3.13 29.17 10.00
C ARG A 263 3.04 27.93 9.10
N HIS A 264 1.91 27.75 8.39
CA HIS A 264 1.64 26.58 7.52
C HIS A 264 2.76 26.25 6.53
N GLY A 265 2.98 24.94 6.30
CA GLY A 265 3.92 24.44 5.30
C GLY A 265 4.53 23.06 5.64
N LYS A 266 5.30 22.49 4.71
CA LYS A 266 5.80 21.10 4.78
C LYS A 266 6.98 20.84 5.73
N ASN A 267 7.50 21.86 6.42
CA ASN A 267 8.68 21.77 7.28
C ASN A 267 8.44 22.43 8.65
N LEU A 268 7.57 21.83 9.46
CA LEU A 268 7.19 22.33 10.78
C LEU A 268 8.09 21.69 11.86
N THR A 269 9.10 22.43 12.32
CA THR A 269 10.06 21.99 13.35
C THR A 269 9.92 22.82 14.62
N ALA A 270 9.73 22.17 15.77
CA ALA A 270 9.42 22.80 17.07
C ALA A 270 10.38 23.94 17.47
N ASP A 271 11.65 23.88 17.05
CA ASP A 271 12.71 24.87 17.35
C ASP A 271 12.41 26.29 16.85
N ARG A 272 11.42 26.47 15.97
CA ARG A 272 11.07 27.77 15.38
C ARG A 272 9.88 28.46 16.06
N SER A 273 9.27 27.84 17.07
CA SER A 273 7.99 28.28 17.62
C SER A 273 8.15 29.49 18.52
N LEU A 274 7.24 30.47 18.40
CA LEU A 274 7.19 31.65 19.29
C LEU A 274 6.84 31.26 20.73
N VAL A 275 6.07 30.18 20.89
CA VAL A 275 5.76 29.57 22.18
C VAL A 275 6.56 28.27 22.32
N PRO A 276 7.40 28.11 23.36
CA PRO A 276 8.16 26.89 23.57
C PRO A 276 7.25 25.65 23.60
N VAL A 277 7.51 24.71 22.69
CA VAL A 277 6.83 23.42 22.65
C VAL A 277 7.44 22.52 23.72
N ILE A 278 6.61 22.08 24.66
CA ILE A 278 7.03 21.25 25.79
C ILE A 278 6.76 19.76 25.57
N GLU A 279 5.81 19.43 24.69
CA GLU A 279 5.42 18.06 24.41
C GLU A 279 4.87 17.94 22.99
N ILE A 280 5.23 16.84 22.31
CA ILE A 280 4.78 16.50 20.97
C ILE A 280 4.15 15.11 21.01
N ILE A 281 2.85 15.06 20.73
CA ILE A 281 2.11 13.83 20.56
C ILE A 281 2.16 13.48 19.07
N LYS A 282 2.77 12.33 18.75
CA LYS A 282 2.99 11.93 17.36
C LYS A 282 1.70 11.50 16.66
N GLY A 283 1.51 11.99 15.44
CA GLY A 283 0.47 11.55 14.51
C GLY A 283 1.03 10.72 13.36
N GLU A 284 0.13 10.11 12.59
CA GLU A 284 0.45 9.38 11.35
C GLU A 284 -0.06 10.14 10.11
N ASP A 285 -1.09 10.98 10.23
CA ASP A 285 -1.71 11.72 9.13
C ASP A 285 -1.97 13.19 9.49
N GLU A 286 -1.98 14.08 8.48
CA GLU A 286 -2.41 15.47 8.63
C GLU A 286 -3.93 15.56 8.77
N LEU A 287 -4.41 16.02 9.93
CA LEU A 287 -5.84 16.32 10.13
C LEU A 287 -6.30 17.55 9.37
N VAL A 288 -5.40 18.54 9.22
CA VAL A 288 -5.65 19.76 8.47
C VAL A 288 -4.45 19.97 7.56
N PHE A 289 -4.73 20.07 6.26
CA PHE A 289 -3.72 20.20 5.22
C PHE A 289 -2.74 21.34 5.54
N GLU A 290 -1.43 21.05 5.51
CA GLU A 290 -0.32 21.99 5.79
C GLU A 290 -0.20 22.49 7.25
N TYR A 291 -0.97 21.93 8.18
CA TYR A 291 -0.83 22.21 9.61
C TYR A 291 0.02 21.15 10.34
N GLY A 292 0.48 20.13 9.62
CA GLY A 292 1.34 19.07 10.15
C GLY A 292 0.57 17.94 10.81
N GLU A 293 1.25 16.80 10.90
CA GLU A 293 0.65 15.52 11.30
C GLU A 293 0.45 15.41 12.81
N ASN A 294 1.25 16.11 13.62
CA ASN A 294 1.34 15.92 15.08
C ASN A 294 0.36 16.81 15.87
N LEU A 295 0.22 16.54 17.17
CA LEU A 295 -0.40 17.46 18.12
C LEU A 295 0.67 18.04 19.06
N TRP A 296 0.72 19.36 19.16
CA TRP A 296 1.74 20.10 19.91
C TRP A 296 1.16 20.74 21.15
N ILE A 297 1.95 20.71 22.22
CA ILE A 297 1.64 21.36 23.47
C ILE A 297 2.74 22.37 23.75
N GLY A 298 2.37 23.64 23.81
CA GLY A 298 3.29 24.73 24.13
C GLY A 298 2.89 25.46 25.40
N TYR A 299 3.86 26.12 26.02
CA TYR A 299 3.65 26.89 27.24
C TYR A 299 4.22 28.30 27.11
N GLN A 300 3.36 29.30 27.31
CA GLN A 300 3.77 30.68 27.43
C GLN A 300 3.92 31.03 28.92
N LYS A 301 5.16 31.34 29.32
CA LYS A 301 5.47 31.94 30.63
C LYS A 301 4.93 33.37 30.71
#